data_AF-A0A0K0D4X0-F1
#
_entry.id   AF-A0A0K0D4X0-F1
#
_cell.length_a   1.000
_cell.length_b   1.000
_cell.length_c   1.000
_cell.angle_alpha   90.00
_cell.angle_beta   90.00
_cell.angle_gamma   90.00
#
_symmetry.space_group_name_H-M   'P 1'
#
loop_
_entity.id
_entity.type
_entity.pdbx_description
1 polymer ?
#
loop_
_entity_poly.entity_id
_entity_poly.type
_entity_poly.pdbx_seq_one_letter_code
_entity_poly.pdbx_strand_id
1 'polypeptide(L)'
;MGRELVNKCIHLVAYGSNKGLEDKSWSVRLADGELHYHIAYLIVCCLGFVIHPMLYSILLFDIVASEDTLRNVISSVTKNWQSIILTGLLALILVYIFSIIGYTFFQKDFTLEVDPLEPDEPPTIFTGDPNPNTCSSDQECLESTNGREKHDDDVTKIASCDTLRMCIITTLNWGLRNGGGIGDVLRNAGPEEKLFYYRIIYDLSFYVVLIVIVLNLIFGVIIDTFGDLRTEKNDKEDVLKNSCFICGLERGK
;
A
#
# COMPACT_ATOMS: atom_id res chain seq x y z
N MET A 1 -2.51 31.49 1.84
CA MET A 1 -3.48 30.45 1.44
C MET A 1 -4.44 30.90 0.34
N GLY A 2 -5.21 31.99 0.53
CA GLY A 2 -6.18 32.45 -0.49
C GLY A 2 -5.59 32.71 -1.90
N ARG A 3 -4.30 33.11 -1.97
CA ARG A 3 -3.59 33.29 -3.24
C ARG A 3 -3.46 32.01 -4.08
N GLU A 4 -3.27 30.86 -3.45
CA GLU A 4 -3.18 29.55 -4.14
C GLU A 4 -4.51 29.18 -4.78
N LEU A 5 -5.60 29.39 -4.03
CA LEU A 5 -6.95 29.11 -4.51
C LEU A 5 -7.34 30.04 -5.66
N VAL A 6 -7.03 31.34 -5.54
CA VAL A 6 -7.21 32.33 -6.61
C VAL A 6 -6.39 31.94 -7.84
N ASN A 7 -5.13 31.52 -7.68
CA ASN A 7 -4.29 31.10 -8.81
C ASN A 7 -4.85 29.86 -9.52
N LYS A 8 -5.32 28.85 -8.77
CA LYS A 8 -5.98 27.66 -9.35
C LYS A 8 -7.33 27.99 -10.01
N CYS A 9 -8.12 28.92 -9.46
CA CYS A 9 -9.33 29.43 -10.11
C CYS A 9 -9.00 30.15 -11.43
N ILE A 10 -7.98 31.01 -11.45
CA ILE A 10 -7.53 31.70 -12.67
C ILE A 10 -7.06 30.68 -13.72
N HIS A 11 -6.28 29.68 -13.32
CA HIS A 11 -5.85 28.60 -14.20
C HIS A 11 -7.02 27.80 -14.80
N LEU A 12 -8.04 27.47 -13.99
CA LEU A 12 -9.23 26.76 -14.46
C LEU A 12 -10.02 27.60 -15.47
N VAL A 13 -10.19 28.90 -15.20
CA VAL A 13 -10.89 29.82 -16.12
C VAL A 13 -10.10 29.99 -17.41
N ALA A 14 -8.79 30.19 -17.33
CA ALA A 14 -7.91 30.30 -18.50
C ALA A 14 -7.93 29.03 -19.36
N TYR A 15 -7.91 27.85 -18.73
CA TYR A 15 -8.06 26.57 -19.43
C TYR A 15 -9.42 26.46 -20.14
N GLY A 16 -10.51 26.80 -19.45
CA GLY A 16 -11.86 26.76 -20.00
C GLY A 16 -12.04 27.67 -21.22
N SER A 17 -11.52 28.89 -21.16
CA SER A 17 -11.58 29.84 -22.28
C SER A 17 -10.66 29.44 -23.43
N ASN A 18 -9.45 28.94 -23.16
CA ASN A 18 -8.52 28.50 -24.22
C ASN A 18 -9.06 27.29 -25.01
N LYS A 19 -9.79 26.38 -24.35
CA LYS A 19 -10.41 25.22 -25.01
C LYS A 19 -11.70 25.57 -25.76
N GLY A 20 -12.15 26.84 -25.73
CA GLY A 20 -13.38 27.27 -26.38
C GLY A 20 -14.63 26.58 -25.81
N LEU A 21 -14.57 26.17 -24.54
CA LEU A 21 -15.71 25.53 -23.86
C LEU A 21 -16.84 26.54 -23.61
N GLU A 22 -16.61 27.83 -23.84
CA GLU A 22 -17.48 28.93 -23.43
C GLU A 22 -18.89 28.86 -24.05
N ASP A 23 -18.96 28.43 -25.31
CA ASP A 23 -20.19 28.41 -26.12
C ASP A 23 -20.94 27.06 -26.11
N LYS A 24 -20.42 26.02 -25.44
CA LYS A 24 -21.00 24.67 -25.43
C LYS A 24 -21.94 24.43 -24.24
N SER A 25 -23.00 23.62 -24.42
CA SER A 25 -23.94 23.26 -23.35
C SER A 25 -23.22 22.68 -22.11
N TRP A 26 -23.76 22.95 -20.91
CA TRP A 26 -23.19 22.49 -19.63
C TRP A 26 -22.95 20.98 -19.55
N SER A 27 -23.77 20.18 -20.24
CA SER A 27 -23.58 18.72 -20.33
C SER A 27 -22.32 18.32 -21.09
N VAL A 28 -21.92 19.09 -22.10
CA VAL A 28 -20.73 18.84 -22.92
C VAL A 28 -19.47 19.31 -22.21
N ARG A 29 -19.56 20.39 -21.42
CA ARG A 29 -18.47 20.83 -20.54
C ARG A 29 -18.13 19.76 -19.50
N LEU A 30 -19.14 19.21 -18.84
CA LEU A 30 -18.97 18.11 -17.87
C LEU A 30 -18.61 16.76 -18.53
N ALA A 31 -18.70 16.61 -19.85
CA ALA A 31 -18.23 15.37 -20.49
C ALA A 31 -16.71 15.31 -20.66
N ASP A 32 -16.00 16.42 -20.49
CA ASP A 32 -14.55 16.50 -20.70
C ASP A 32 -13.78 16.00 -19.46
N GLY A 33 -13.00 14.93 -19.65
CA GLY A 33 -12.26 14.29 -18.56
C GLY A 33 -11.14 15.15 -17.98
N GLU A 34 -10.55 16.03 -18.78
CA GLU A 34 -9.47 16.91 -18.34
C GLU A 34 -10.01 18.11 -17.53
N LEU A 35 -11.20 18.60 -17.87
CA LEU A 35 -11.91 19.58 -17.04
C LEU A 35 -12.31 18.98 -15.69
N HIS A 36 -12.78 17.74 -15.69
CA HIS A 36 -13.11 17.00 -14.46
C HIS A 36 -11.91 16.86 -13.52
N TYR A 37 -10.72 16.61 -14.07
CA TYR A 37 -9.48 16.58 -13.30
C TYR A 37 -9.26 17.91 -12.59
N HIS A 38 -9.24 19.04 -13.31
CA HIS A 38 -9.02 20.36 -12.71
C HIS A 38 -10.10 20.77 -11.70
N ILE A 39 -11.38 20.43 -11.94
CA ILE A 39 -12.48 20.65 -10.99
C ILE A 39 -12.28 19.82 -9.71
N ALA A 40 -11.90 18.55 -9.83
CA ALA A 40 -11.63 17.69 -8.68
C ALA A 40 -10.49 18.26 -7.81
N TYR A 41 -9.42 18.79 -8.42
CA TYR A 41 -8.35 19.46 -7.65
C TYR A 41 -8.82 20.72 -6.94
N LEU A 42 -9.70 21.51 -7.56
CA LEU A 42 -10.28 22.69 -6.91
C LEU A 42 -11.12 22.28 -5.70
N ILE A 43 -11.86 21.16 -5.78
CA ILE A 43 -12.59 20.59 -4.64
C ILE A 43 -11.61 20.16 -3.53
N VAL A 44 -10.51 19.47 -3.85
CA VAL A 44 -9.49 19.07 -2.85
C VAL A 44 -8.84 20.30 -2.20
N CYS A 45 -8.60 21.38 -2.96
CA CYS A 45 -8.11 22.65 -2.40
C CYS A 45 -9.08 23.26 -1.38
N CYS A 46 -10.38 23.23 -1.68
CA CYS A 46 -11.43 23.70 -0.77
C CYS A 46 -11.53 22.82 0.48
N LEU A 47 -11.47 21.49 0.32
CA LEU A 47 -11.48 20.55 1.44
C LEU A 47 -10.24 20.70 2.33
N GLY A 48 -9.06 20.96 1.77
CA GLY A 48 -7.85 21.25 2.53
C GLY A 48 -7.91 22.54 3.35
N PHE A 49 -8.73 23.50 2.92
CA PHE A 49 -8.99 24.73 3.67
C PHE A 49 -10.01 24.52 4.79
N VAL A 50 -11.10 23.78 4.53
CA VAL A 50 -12.21 23.62 5.49
C VAL A 50 -11.94 22.53 6.54
N ILE A 51 -11.27 21.44 6.16
CA ILE A 51 -11.12 20.24 7.00
C ILE A 51 -9.73 20.18 7.64
N HIS A 52 -8.67 19.99 6.84
CA HIS A 52 -7.31 19.84 7.37
C HIS A 52 -6.22 20.14 6.32
N PRO A 53 -5.13 20.86 6.70
CA PRO A 53 -4.04 21.20 5.78
C PRO A 53 -3.31 20.01 5.13
N MET A 54 -3.37 18.81 5.71
CA MET A 54 -2.71 17.62 5.13
C MET A 54 -3.26 17.22 3.76
N LEU A 55 -4.46 17.65 3.40
CA LEU A 55 -5.02 17.39 2.07
C LEU A 55 -4.27 18.13 0.96
N TYR A 56 -3.48 19.17 1.29
CA TYR A 56 -2.62 19.83 0.32
C TYR A 56 -1.52 18.92 -0.24
N SER A 57 -1.16 17.84 0.47
CA SER A 57 -0.20 16.84 -0.05
C SER A 57 -0.71 16.15 -1.33
N ILE A 58 -2.03 16.03 -1.51
CA ILE A 58 -2.61 15.42 -2.72
C ILE A 58 -2.40 16.31 -3.96
N LEU A 59 -2.30 17.64 -3.78
CA LEU A 59 -2.03 18.56 -4.89
C LEU A 59 -0.63 18.37 -5.46
N LEU A 60 0.32 17.75 -4.74
CA LEU A 60 1.64 17.44 -5.29
C LEU A 60 1.56 16.38 -6.41
N PHE A 61 0.51 15.56 -6.44
CA PHE A 61 0.28 14.60 -7.52
C PHE A 61 -0.01 15.28 -8.87
N ASP A 62 -0.44 16.55 -8.85
CA ASP A 62 -0.62 17.40 -10.05
C ASP A 62 0.70 17.53 -10.83
N ILE A 63 1.82 17.70 -10.12
CA ILE A 63 3.16 17.77 -10.74
C ILE A 63 3.49 16.46 -11.47
N VAL A 64 3.13 15.31 -10.88
CA VAL A 64 3.39 13.98 -11.47
C VAL A 64 2.54 13.76 -12.72
N ALA A 65 1.27 14.19 -12.72
CA ALA A 65 0.37 13.97 -13.84
C ALA A 65 0.53 14.99 -14.99
N SER A 66 1.16 16.12 -14.72
CA SER A 66 1.52 17.14 -15.70
C SER A 66 2.70 16.74 -16.58
N GLU A 67 3.53 15.78 -16.13
CA GLU A 67 4.72 15.33 -16.84
C GLU A 67 4.38 14.15 -17.77
N ASP A 68 4.62 14.30 -19.08
CA ASP A 68 4.28 13.29 -20.09
C ASP A 68 4.97 11.94 -19.84
N THR A 69 6.22 11.98 -19.35
CA THR A 69 6.99 10.76 -19.08
C THR A 69 6.37 9.94 -17.94
N LEU A 70 5.99 10.59 -16.84
CA LEU A 70 5.35 9.94 -15.68
C LEU A 70 3.93 9.50 -15.98
N ARG A 71 3.19 10.27 -16.79
CA ARG A 71 1.87 9.86 -17.29
C ARG A 71 1.94 8.57 -18.09
N ASN A 72 2.98 8.37 -18.91
CA ASN A 72 3.18 7.12 -19.65
C ASN A 72 3.44 5.92 -18.71
N VAL A 73 4.17 6.13 -17.60
CA VAL A 73 4.39 5.11 -16.57
C VAL A 73 3.10 4.72 -15.85
N ILE A 74 2.23 5.69 -15.54
CA ILE A 74 0.92 5.40 -14.95
C ILE A 74 0.03 4.68 -15.98
N SER A 75 0.09 5.12 -17.24
CA SER A 75 -0.67 4.56 -18.35
C SER A 75 -0.39 3.07 -18.55
N SER A 76 0.84 2.60 -18.39
CA SER A 76 1.18 1.17 -18.56
C SER A 76 0.43 0.28 -17.57
N VAL A 77 0.23 0.75 -16.32
CA VAL A 77 -0.54 0.02 -15.31
C VAL A 77 -2.04 0.18 -15.56
N THR A 78 -2.50 1.38 -15.93
CA THR A 78 -3.93 1.65 -16.09
C THR A 78 -4.53 1.13 -17.42
N LYS A 79 -3.73 0.90 -18.47
CA LYS A 79 -4.24 0.47 -19.78
C LYS A 79 -4.79 -0.96 -19.74
N ASN A 80 -4.10 -1.86 -19.02
CA ASN A 80 -4.50 -3.26 -18.87
C ASN A 80 -4.88 -3.61 -17.41
N TRP A 81 -5.53 -2.65 -16.73
CA TRP A 81 -5.92 -2.79 -15.31
C TRP A 81 -6.79 -4.02 -15.04
N GLN A 82 -7.60 -4.44 -16.02
CA GLN A 82 -8.43 -5.65 -15.91
C GLN A 82 -7.58 -6.90 -15.67
N SER A 83 -6.49 -7.07 -16.43
CA SER A 83 -5.58 -8.20 -16.28
C SER A 83 -4.88 -8.16 -14.92
N ILE A 84 -4.45 -6.99 -14.46
CA ILE A 84 -3.81 -6.82 -13.14
C ILE A 84 -4.78 -7.12 -12.00
N ILE A 85 -6.04 -6.68 -12.10
CA ILE A 85 -7.05 -7.00 -11.09
C ILE A 85 -7.38 -8.49 -11.09
N LEU A 86 -7.50 -9.12 -12.27
CA LEU A 86 -7.78 -10.54 -12.37
C LEU A 86 -6.65 -11.39 -11.78
N THR A 87 -5.40 -11.02 -12.03
CA THR A 87 -4.23 -11.70 -11.43
C THR A 87 -4.12 -11.43 -9.94
N GLY A 88 -4.47 -10.22 -9.47
CA GLY A 88 -4.61 -9.91 -8.05
C GLY A 88 -5.74 -10.71 -7.37
N LEU A 89 -6.85 -10.93 -8.06
CA LEU A 89 -7.94 -11.80 -7.57
C LEU A 89 -7.50 -13.26 -7.49
N LEU A 90 -6.76 -13.76 -8.48
CA LEU A 90 -6.14 -15.08 -8.43
C LEU A 90 -5.18 -15.20 -7.24
N ALA A 91 -4.34 -14.18 -7.01
CA ALA A 91 -3.44 -14.11 -5.86
C ALA A 91 -4.21 -14.19 -4.54
N LEU A 92 -5.30 -13.42 -4.41
CA LEU A 92 -6.15 -13.40 -3.22
C LEU A 92 -6.78 -14.78 -2.96
N ILE A 93 -7.29 -15.45 -4.01
CA ILE A 93 -7.87 -16.80 -3.90
C ILE A 93 -6.80 -17.80 -3.45
N LEU A 94 -5.60 -17.74 -4.01
CA LEU A 94 -4.50 -18.62 -3.62
C LEU A 94 -4.09 -18.37 -2.16
N VAL A 95 -3.91 -17.11 -1.74
CA VAL A 95 -3.62 -16.76 -0.34
C VAL A 95 -4.71 -17.28 0.59
N TYR A 96 -5.99 -17.17 0.19
CA TYR A 96 -7.10 -17.68 0.98
C TYR A 96 -7.03 -19.20 1.17
N ILE A 97 -6.72 -19.96 0.11
CA ILE A 97 -6.52 -21.42 0.20
C ILE A 97 -5.35 -21.76 1.12
N PHE A 98 -4.20 -21.10 0.95
CA PHE A 98 -3.04 -21.30 1.84
C PHE A 98 -3.34 -20.94 3.29
N SER A 99 -4.16 -19.91 3.53
CA SER A 99 -4.58 -19.48 4.87
C SER A 99 -5.50 -20.52 5.54
N ILE A 100 -6.42 -21.15 4.80
CA ILE A 100 -7.24 -22.26 5.32
C ILE A 100 -6.37 -23.44 5.71
N ILE A 101 -5.44 -23.85 4.83
CA ILE A 101 -4.52 -24.97 5.09
C ILE A 101 -3.65 -24.66 6.32
N GLY A 102 -3.12 -23.44 6.41
CA GLY A 102 -2.36 -22.96 7.57
C GLY A 102 -3.18 -23.00 8.86
N TYR A 103 -4.42 -22.50 8.81
CA TYR A 103 -5.34 -22.50 9.95
C TYR A 103 -5.73 -23.92 10.40
N THR A 104 -5.92 -24.88 9.49
CA THR A 104 -6.36 -26.23 9.88
C THR A 104 -5.22 -27.12 10.36
N PHE A 105 -4.02 -27.00 9.79
CA PHE A 105 -2.91 -27.91 10.08
C PHE A 105 -1.81 -27.29 10.94
N PHE A 106 -1.56 -25.99 10.82
CA PHE A 106 -0.40 -25.31 11.39
C PHE A 106 -0.77 -24.16 12.34
N GLN A 107 -2.02 -24.09 12.83
CA GLN A 107 -2.53 -22.99 13.66
C GLN A 107 -1.60 -22.62 14.82
N LYS A 108 -1.02 -23.63 15.48
CA LYS A 108 -0.16 -23.49 16.67
C LYS A 108 1.23 -22.94 16.35
N ASP A 109 1.65 -23.01 15.09
CA ASP A 109 2.98 -22.54 14.67
C ASP A 109 2.95 -21.05 14.25
N PHE A 110 1.78 -20.42 14.14
CA PHE A 110 1.65 -18.98 13.86
C PHE A 110 1.86 -18.15 15.13
N THR A 111 3.12 -17.90 15.48
CA THR A 111 3.52 -17.06 16.61
C THR A 111 4.25 -15.83 16.12
N LEU A 112 3.75 -14.63 16.43
CA LEU A 112 4.47 -13.38 16.18
C LEU A 112 5.11 -12.87 17.46
N GLU A 113 6.34 -12.38 17.32
CA GLU A 113 7.03 -11.59 18.33
C GLU A 113 6.49 -10.16 18.25
N VAL A 114 5.94 -9.64 19.34
CA VAL A 114 5.39 -8.28 19.40
C VAL A 114 6.00 -7.50 20.55
N ASP A 115 6.29 -6.22 20.28
CA ASP A 115 6.72 -5.28 21.29
C ASP A 115 5.49 -4.82 22.10
N PRO A 116 5.46 -5.00 23.44
CA PRO A 116 4.40 -4.48 24.27
C PRO A 116 4.35 -2.95 24.19
N LEU A 117 3.16 -2.38 24.01
CA LEU A 117 2.97 -0.94 24.17
C LEU A 117 3.16 -0.60 25.65
N GLU A 118 4.12 0.26 25.97
CA GLU A 118 4.20 0.87 27.29
C GLU A 118 2.89 1.61 27.54
N PRO A 119 2.17 1.35 28.66
CA PRO A 119 0.98 2.11 28.98
C PRO A 119 1.37 3.58 29.16
N ASP A 120 0.64 4.50 28.52
CA ASP A 120 0.83 5.93 28.70
C ASP A 120 0.87 6.24 30.21
N GLU A 121 2.02 6.70 30.71
CA GLU A 121 2.10 7.19 32.08
C GLU A 121 1.09 8.34 32.20
N PRO A 122 0.14 8.30 33.15
CA PRO A 122 -0.72 9.45 33.39
C PRO A 122 0.19 10.64 33.67
N PRO A 123 -0.11 11.84 33.13
CA PRO A 123 0.73 13.01 33.35
C PRO A 123 0.90 13.18 34.86
N THR A 124 2.11 12.92 35.34
CA THR A 124 2.50 13.21 36.71
C THR A 124 2.49 14.72 36.80
N ILE A 125 1.33 15.27 37.17
CA ILE A 125 1.24 16.58 37.78
C ILE A 125 2.24 16.50 38.92
N PHE A 126 3.30 17.30 38.80
CA PHE A 126 4.28 17.59 39.84
C PHE A 126 3.54 17.82 41.16
N THR A 127 3.34 16.76 41.92
CA THR A 127 3.12 16.85 43.36
C THR A 127 4.53 16.74 43.90
N GLY A 128 5.12 17.93 44.11
CA GLY A 128 6.41 18.02 44.76
C GLY A 128 6.36 17.22 46.06
N ASP A 129 7.39 16.40 46.28
CA ASP A 129 7.69 15.86 47.59
C ASP A 129 7.58 16.97 48.64
N PRO A 130 7.04 16.64 49.82
CA PRO A 130 8.01 16.60 50.90
C PRO A 130 7.78 15.44 51.88
N ASN A 131 8.88 14.70 52.03
CA ASN A 131 9.55 14.30 53.28
C ASN A 131 9.32 12.89 53.85
N PRO A 132 10.41 12.25 54.34
CA PRO A 132 10.40 10.96 54.98
C PRO A 132 9.87 11.13 56.42
N ASN A 133 9.48 10.01 57.04
CA ASN A 133 9.06 9.87 58.44
C ASN A 133 7.55 9.72 58.66
N THR A 134 7.03 8.55 58.29
CA THR A 134 5.97 7.89 59.09
C THR A 134 6.07 6.38 58.87
N CYS A 135 7.02 5.73 59.56
CA CYS A 135 6.94 4.30 59.86
C CYS A 135 6.63 4.19 61.36
N SER A 136 5.44 3.67 61.68
CA SER A 136 5.08 3.32 63.05
C SER A 136 5.91 2.12 63.48
N SER A 137 6.54 2.22 64.66
CA SER A 137 7.22 1.12 65.34
C SER A 137 6.23 -0.01 65.60
N ASP A 138 6.69 -1.24 65.32
CA ASP A 138 6.06 -2.54 65.60
C ASP A 138 5.38 -3.24 64.41
N GLN A 139 6.09 -3.40 63.29
CA GLN A 139 6.02 -4.61 62.47
C GLN A 139 7.26 -4.75 61.58
N GLU A 140 7.84 -5.95 61.52
CA GLU A 140 8.99 -6.30 60.66
C GLU A 140 8.72 -5.88 59.21
N CYS A 141 9.52 -4.94 58.70
CA CYS A 141 9.51 -4.59 57.29
C CYS A 141 10.19 -5.72 56.52
N LEU A 142 9.41 -6.39 55.66
CA LEU A 142 9.95 -7.33 54.68
C LEU A 142 10.93 -6.58 53.78
N GLU A 143 12.19 -7.01 53.77
CA GLU A 143 13.17 -6.54 52.80
C GLU A 143 12.65 -6.84 51.39
N SER A 144 12.39 -5.79 50.61
CA SER A 144 12.21 -5.92 49.17
C SER A 144 13.60 -6.11 48.54
N THR A 145 14.19 -7.28 48.77
CA THR A 145 15.20 -7.82 47.86
C THR A 145 14.46 -8.30 46.62
N ASN A 146 14.44 -7.45 45.60
CA ASN A 146 15.14 -7.81 44.38
C ASN A 146 15.30 -6.57 43.52
N GLY A 147 16.58 -6.22 43.32
CA GLY A 147 16.99 -5.35 42.25
C GLY A 147 16.31 -5.81 40.97
N ARG A 148 15.77 -4.83 40.25
CA ARG A 148 15.27 -4.98 38.90
C ARG A 148 16.47 -5.30 38.01
N GLU A 149 16.86 -6.57 37.97
CA GLU A 149 17.59 -7.11 36.84
C GLU A 149 16.65 -6.95 35.64
N LYS A 150 16.92 -5.94 34.81
CA LYS A 150 16.41 -5.91 33.44
C LYS A 150 17.03 -7.13 32.76
N HIS A 151 16.32 -8.25 32.76
CA HIS A 151 16.56 -9.32 31.83
C HIS A 151 16.17 -8.75 30.45
N ASP A 152 17.20 -8.49 29.63
CA ASP A 152 17.02 -8.27 28.20
C ASP A 152 16.21 -9.45 27.62
N ASP A 153 15.26 -9.18 26.72
CA ASP A 153 14.47 -10.18 25.95
C ASP A 153 13.09 -10.62 26.51
N ASP A 154 12.25 -9.72 27.05
CA ASP A 154 10.81 -10.04 27.21
C ASP A 154 10.06 -9.92 25.87
N VAL A 155 10.52 -10.65 24.86
CA VAL A 155 9.85 -10.75 23.56
C VAL A 155 8.62 -11.63 23.74
N THR A 156 7.45 -10.99 23.88
CA THR A 156 6.19 -11.71 24.05
C THR A 156 5.76 -12.34 22.72
N LYS A 157 5.71 -13.68 22.67
CA LYS A 157 5.20 -14.43 21.53
C LYS A 157 3.69 -14.59 21.62
N ILE A 158 2.95 -14.03 20.66
CA ILE A 158 1.49 -14.09 20.63
C ILE A 158 1.01 -14.90 19.42
N ALA A 159 0.00 -15.73 19.63
CA ALA A 159 -0.66 -16.48 18.56
C ALA A 159 -1.37 -15.50 17.61
N SER A 160 -1.04 -15.56 16.31
CA SER A 160 -1.51 -14.60 15.31
C SER A 160 -2.63 -15.14 14.41
N CYS A 161 -2.93 -16.44 14.52
CA CYS A 161 -3.90 -17.15 13.69
C CYS A 161 -4.99 -17.85 14.55
N ASP A 162 -5.57 -17.14 15.52
CA ASP A 162 -6.66 -17.70 16.34
C ASP A 162 -7.98 -17.84 15.58
N THR A 163 -8.25 -16.91 14.65
CA THR A 163 -9.41 -16.95 13.76
C THR A 163 -8.98 -17.00 12.30
N LEU A 164 -9.80 -17.61 11.45
CA LEU A 164 -9.53 -17.67 10.01
C LEU A 164 -9.27 -16.28 9.40
N ARG A 165 -10.02 -15.26 9.86
CA ARG A 165 -9.84 -13.86 9.41
C ARG A 165 -8.46 -13.32 9.78
N MET A 166 -8.01 -13.53 11.02
CA MET A 166 -6.68 -13.09 11.46
C MET A 166 -5.57 -13.84 10.72
N CYS A 167 -5.78 -15.13 10.42
CA CYS A 167 -4.84 -15.92 9.64
C CYS A 167 -4.69 -15.40 8.21
N ILE A 168 -5.79 -15.03 7.55
CA ILE A 168 -5.78 -14.42 6.21
C ILE A 168 -5.03 -13.09 6.23
N ILE A 169 -5.33 -12.22 7.20
CA ILE A 169 -4.67 -10.90 7.33
C ILE A 169 -3.17 -11.09 7.61
N THR A 170 -2.81 -12.02 8.50
CA THR A 170 -1.41 -12.32 8.83
C THR A 170 -0.66 -12.86 7.63
N THR A 171 -1.27 -13.78 6.87
CA THR A 171 -0.68 -14.36 5.66
C THR A 171 -0.52 -13.31 4.54
N LEU A 172 -1.49 -12.42 4.36
CA LEU A 172 -1.40 -11.31 3.40
C LEU A 172 -0.33 -10.30 3.79
N ASN A 173 -0.31 -9.86 5.05
CA ASN A 173 0.60 -8.81 5.49
C ASN A 173 2.04 -9.31 5.61
N TRP A 174 2.27 -10.37 6.38
CA TRP A 174 3.62 -10.83 6.68
C TRP A 174 4.12 -11.87 5.67
N GLY A 175 3.23 -12.73 5.17
CA GLY A 175 3.61 -13.75 4.19
C GLY A 175 4.00 -13.20 2.83
N LEU A 176 3.30 -12.18 2.31
CA LEU A 176 3.65 -11.58 1.01
C LEU A 176 4.72 -10.48 1.11
N ARG A 177 4.81 -9.76 2.24
CA ARG A 177 5.70 -8.59 2.40
C ARG A 177 7.13 -8.95 2.77
N ASN A 178 7.34 -10.01 3.56
CA ASN A 178 8.67 -10.33 4.11
C ASN A 178 9.64 -10.95 3.09
N GLY A 179 9.25 -11.14 1.83
CA GLY A 179 10.13 -11.58 0.75
C GLY A 179 10.50 -13.07 0.78
N GLY A 180 10.72 -13.68 1.96
CA GLY A 180 11.00 -15.12 2.14
C GLY A 180 9.75 -16.01 2.20
N GLY A 181 8.56 -15.41 2.25
CA GLY A 181 7.29 -16.11 2.31
C GLY A 181 6.75 -16.28 3.73
N ILE A 182 5.78 -17.19 3.90
CA ILE A 182 5.11 -17.41 5.19
C ILE A 182 6.00 -18.17 6.21
N GLY A 183 7.03 -18.88 5.74
CA GLY A 183 7.94 -19.65 6.58
C GLY A 183 8.70 -18.80 7.61
N ASP A 184 8.96 -17.53 7.30
CA ASP A 184 9.64 -16.59 8.21
C ASP A 184 8.76 -16.14 9.39
N VAL A 185 7.43 -16.28 9.25
CA VAL A 185 6.45 -15.86 10.26
C VAL A 185 6.12 -16.99 11.23
N LEU A 186 6.14 -18.23 10.73
CA LEU A 186 5.82 -19.37 11.56
C LEU A 186 7.07 -19.85 12.31
N ARG A 187 6.86 -20.44 13.49
CA ARG A 187 7.93 -21.02 14.31
C ARG A 187 8.74 -22.05 13.50
N ASN A 188 10.05 -22.06 13.74
CA ASN A 188 10.97 -23.09 13.26
C ASN A 188 10.57 -24.47 13.83
N ALA A 189 10.16 -25.39 12.96
CA ALA A 189 9.81 -26.76 13.34
C ALA A 189 11.06 -27.62 13.54
N GLY A 190 11.09 -28.45 14.59
CA GLY A 190 12.19 -29.39 14.83
C GLY A 190 12.13 -30.62 13.92
N PRO A 191 13.27 -31.28 13.63
CA PRO A 191 13.32 -32.45 12.74
C PRO A 191 12.59 -33.69 13.29
N GLU A 192 12.34 -33.73 14.61
CA GLU A 192 11.64 -34.84 15.30
C GLU A 192 10.11 -34.78 15.14
N GLU A 193 9.57 -33.67 14.63
CA GLU A 193 8.12 -33.47 14.52
C GLU A 193 7.55 -34.21 13.29
N LYS A 194 6.46 -34.97 13.46
CA LYS A 194 5.84 -35.75 12.36
C LYS A 194 5.35 -34.88 11.19
N LEU A 195 5.08 -33.59 11.43
CA LEU A 195 4.65 -32.63 10.42
C LEU A 195 5.80 -31.86 9.76
N PHE A 196 7.07 -32.14 10.10
CA PHE A 196 8.23 -31.42 9.59
C PHE A 196 8.28 -31.38 8.05
N TYR A 197 8.13 -32.53 7.40
CA TYR A 197 8.14 -32.59 5.92
C TYR A 197 6.95 -31.85 5.28
N TYR A 198 5.75 -32.00 5.84
CA TYR A 198 4.57 -31.28 5.35
C TYR A 198 4.74 -29.77 5.50
N ARG A 199 5.40 -29.34 6.58
CA ARG A 199 5.67 -27.94 6.83
C ARG A 199 6.64 -27.35 5.80
N ILE A 200 7.74 -28.04 5.50
CA ILE A 200 8.70 -27.61 4.47
C ILE A 200 8.01 -27.50 3.11
N ILE A 201 7.20 -28.49 2.74
CA ILE A 201 6.47 -28.47 1.46
C ILE A 201 5.48 -27.31 1.43
N TYR A 202 4.79 -27.02 2.54
CA TYR A 202 3.88 -25.89 2.65
C TYR A 202 4.63 -24.55 2.46
N ASP A 203 5.72 -24.31 3.19
CA ASP A 203 6.49 -23.06 3.11
C ASP A 203 7.11 -22.87 1.71
N LEU A 204 7.70 -23.94 1.14
CA LEU A 204 8.28 -23.91 -0.20
C LEU A 204 7.23 -23.69 -1.29
N SER A 205 6.09 -24.37 -1.20
CA SER A 205 5.00 -24.21 -2.18
C SER A 205 4.39 -22.82 -2.11
N PHE A 206 4.23 -22.24 -0.91
CA PHE A 206 3.80 -20.85 -0.74
C PHE A 206 4.78 -19.90 -1.43
N TYR A 207 6.08 -20.04 -1.16
CA TYR A 207 7.11 -19.18 -1.76
C TYR A 207 7.12 -19.27 -3.29
N VAL A 208 7.16 -20.48 -3.85
CA VAL A 208 7.20 -20.67 -5.31
C VAL A 208 5.91 -20.18 -5.98
N VAL A 209 4.74 -20.53 -5.45
CA VAL A 209 3.47 -20.21 -6.10
C VAL A 209 3.12 -18.72 -5.94
N LEU A 210 3.13 -18.19 -4.73
CA LEU A 210 2.65 -16.82 -4.49
C LEU A 210 3.72 -15.74 -4.72
N ILE A 211 4.95 -15.98 -4.29
CA ILE A 211 6.01 -14.98 -4.45
C ILE A 211 6.63 -15.09 -5.84
N VAL A 212 7.11 -16.28 -6.22
CA VAL A 212 7.84 -16.41 -7.49
C VAL A 212 6.92 -16.39 -8.70
N ILE A 213 5.80 -17.11 -8.71
CA ILE A 213 4.94 -17.17 -9.91
C ILE A 213 4.00 -15.97 -9.97
N VAL A 214 3.17 -15.76 -8.94
CA VAL A 214 2.11 -14.75 -8.99
C VAL A 214 2.65 -13.32 -9.01
N LEU A 215 3.62 -12.98 -8.15
CA LEU A 215 4.17 -11.62 -8.12
C LEU A 215 4.92 -11.27 -9.42
N ASN A 216 5.69 -12.22 -9.96
CA ASN A 216 6.37 -12.01 -11.25
C ASN A 216 5.41 -12.01 -12.44
N LEU A 217 4.26 -12.67 -12.35
CA LEU A 217 3.21 -12.55 -13.37
C LEU A 217 2.63 -11.14 -13.40
N ILE A 218 2.38 -10.52 -12.24
CA ILE A 218 1.93 -9.11 -12.17
C ILE A 218 2.96 -8.18 -12.82
N PHE A 219 4.24 -8.32 -12.47
CA PHE A 219 5.30 -7.54 -13.12
C PHE A 219 5.42 -7.86 -14.61
N GLY A 220 5.25 -9.11 -15.02
CA GLY A 220 5.23 -9.54 -16.41
C GLY A 220 4.15 -8.84 -17.22
N VAL A 221 2.92 -8.75 -16.70
CA VAL A 221 1.82 -8.02 -17.35
C VAL A 221 2.14 -6.53 -17.46
N ILE A 222 2.74 -5.92 -16.44
CA ILE A 222 3.13 -4.50 -16.49
C ILE A 222 4.24 -4.27 -17.52
N ILE A 223 5.22 -5.16 -17.61
CA ILE A 223 6.31 -5.06 -18.61
C ILE A 223 5.76 -5.22 -20.03
N ASP A 224 4.83 -6.15 -20.23
CA ASP A 224 4.16 -6.38 -21.51
C ASP A 224 3.40 -5.12 -21.96
N THR A 225 2.64 -4.49 -21.06
CA THR A 225 1.92 -3.25 -21.39
C THR A 225 2.85 -2.07 -21.65
N PHE A 226 4.02 -2.01 -21.00
CA PHE A 226 5.06 -1.05 -21.35
C PHE A 226 5.61 -1.30 -22.76
N GLY A 227 5.77 -2.57 -23.15
CA GLY A 227 6.13 -2.98 -24.51
C GLY A 227 5.11 -2.48 -25.53
N ASP A 228 3.83 -2.75 -25.30
CA ASP A 228 2.73 -2.34 -26.18
C ASP A 228 2.65 -0.82 -26.36
N LEU A 229 2.76 -0.06 -25.28
CA LEU A 229 2.74 1.40 -25.33
C LEU A 229 3.90 1.97 -26.15
N ARG A 230 5.07 1.33 -26.07
CA ARG A 230 6.23 1.72 -26.87
C ARG A 230 6.02 1.42 -28.35
N THR A 231 5.52 0.23 -28.68
CA THR A 231 5.21 -0.16 -30.06
C THR A 231 4.16 0.76 -30.67
N GLU A 232 3.05 1.02 -29.98
CA GLU A 232 2.01 1.94 -30.47
C GLU A 232 2.54 3.35 -30.72
N LYS A 233 3.42 3.86 -29.83
CA LYS A 233 4.04 5.17 -30.02
C LYS A 233 4.94 5.19 -31.26
N ASN A 234 5.78 4.17 -31.43
CA ASN A 234 6.67 4.04 -32.57
C ASN A 234 5.90 3.92 -33.88
N ASP A 235 4.82 3.12 -33.91
CA ASP A 235 3.99 2.94 -35.10
C ASP A 235 3.29 4.24 -35.51
N LYS A 236 2.76 5.01 -34.53
CA LYS A 236 2.19 6.34 -34.80
C LYS A 236 3.23 7.30 -35.37
N GLU A 237 4.45 7.27 -34.83
CA GLU A 237 5.55 8.11 -35.32
C GLU A 237 6.01 7.70 -36.72
N ASP A 238 6.01 6.39 -37.02
CA ASP A 238 6.33 5.86 -38.34
C ASP A 238 5.29 6.28 -39.38
N VAL A 239 4.00 6.08 -39.09
CA VAL A 239 2.90 6.52 -39.97
C VAL A 239 2.94 8.03 -40.22
N LEU A 240 3.20 8.83 -39.19
CA LEU A 240 3.32 10.29 -39.32
C LEU A 240 4.47 10.71 -40.25
N LYS A 241 5.57 9.95 -40.28
CA LYS A 241 6.76 10.25 -41.09
C LYS A 241 6.71 9.68 -42.50
N ASN A 242 6.03 8.54 -42.67
CA ASN A 242 6.11 7.71 -43.87
C ASN A 242 4.78 7.60 -44.64
N SER A 243 3.65 8.04 -44.10
CA SER A 243 2.36 8.05 -44.78
C SER A 243 1.74 9.46 -44.82
N CYS A 244 1.18 9.84 -45.96
CA CYS A 244 0.44 11.10 -46.06
C CYS A 244 -0.95 10.98 -45.43
N PHE A 245 -1.28 11.85 -44.48
CA PHE A 245 -2.55 11.81 -43.73
C PHE A 245 -3.81 11.90 -44.61
N ILE A 246 -3.76 12.64 -45.73
CA ILE A 246 -4.95 12.86 -46.58
C ILE A 246 -5.09 11.76 -47.63
N CYS A 247 -4.02 11.47 -48.39
CA CYS A 247 -4.09 10.52 -49.51
C CYS A 247 -3.68 9.09 -49.14
N GLY A 248 -3.12 8.86 -47.96
CA GLY A 248 -2.70 7.55 -47.47
C GLY A 248 -1.51 6.93 -48.21
N LEU A 249 -0.85 7.67 -49.10
CA LEU A 249 0.29 7.18 -49.87
C LEU A 249 1.54 7.09 -48.98
N GLU A 250 2.28 6.00 -49.15
CA GLU A 250 3.59 5.81 -48.52
C GLU A 250 4.65 6.65 -49.23
N ARG A 251 5.59 7.21 -48.47
CA ARG A 251 6.66 8.10 -48.96
C ARG A 251 7.57 7.46 -50.03
N GLY A 252 7.56 6.14 -50.18
CA GLY A 252 8.37 5.38 -51.13
C GLY A 252 7.67 4.94 -52.43
N LYS A 253 6.40 5.32 -52.66
CA LYS A 253 5.62 5.00 -53.87
C LYS A 253 5.37 6.23 -54.75
#